data_AF-A4WYA6-F1
#
_entry.id   AF-A4WYA6-F1
#
_cell.length_a   1.000
_cell.length_b   1.000
_cell.length_c   1.000
_cell.angle_alpha   90.00
_cell.angle_beta   90.00
_cell.angle_gamma   90.00
#
_symmetry.space_group_name_H-M   'P 1'
#
loop_
_entity.id
_entity.type
_entity.pdbx_description
1 polymer ?
#
loop_
_entity_poly.entity_id
_entity_poly.type
_entity_poly.pdbx_seq_one_letter_code
_entity_poly.pdbx_strand_id
1 'polypeptide(L)'
;MLFVPATTLVATLAKAHAEGRLEEKLAHCAKPKLLIIDELGYLPFEPDAAHLFFQLVSRRYERGTLLVTSNRAVGEWGTVFGDPVVATAILDRMLHHSHVVTIRGESYRLRVRRDNQDESRAAIRMRLASGARSEGRA
;
A
#
# COMPACT_ATOMS: atom_id res chain seq x y z
N MET A 1 -16.40 -2.02 -6.50
CA MET A 1 -14.96 -1.90 -6.21
C MET A 1 -14.79 -2.21 -4.73
N LEU A 2 -13.71 -2.91 -4.34
CA LEU A 2 -13.37 -3.15 -2.94
C LEU A 2 -11.95 -2.65 -2.69
N PHE A 3 -11.75 -1.87 -1.63
CA PHE A 3 -10.45 -1.40 -1.16
C PHE A 3 -10.16 -2.01 0.20
N VAL A 4 -8.95 -2.53 0.40
CA VAL A 4 -8.56 -3.15 1.66
C VAL A 4 -7.04 -3.08 1.86
N PRO A 5 -6.54 -2.69 3.04
CA PRO A 5 -5.12 -2.81 3.37
C PRO A 5 -4.70 -4.29 3.41
N ALA A 6 -3.49 -4.60 2.96
CA ALA A 6 -2.97 -5.97 2.87
C ALA A 6 -3.01 -6.69 4.22
N THR A 7 -2.64 -6.01 5.30
CA THR A 7 -2.67 -6.53 6.67
C THR A 7 -4.09 -6.91 7.12
N THR A 8 -5.07 -6.05 6.81
CA THR A 8 -6.49 -6.28 7.14
C THR A 8 -7.06 -7.44 6.31
N LEU A 9 -6.71 -7.51 5.03
CA LEU A 9 -7.12 -8.59 4.15
C LEU A 9 -6.66 -9.94 4.69
N VAL A 10 -5.36 -10.06 4.98
CA VAL A 10 -4.76 -11.28 5.53
C VAL A 10 -5.39 -11.66 6.85
N ALA A 11 -5.50 -10.72 7.80
CA ALA A 11 -6.10 -10.98 9.10
C ALA A 11 -7.56 -11.48 8.97
N THR A 12 -8.32 -10.90 8.03
CA THR A 12 -9.71 -11.32 7.79
C THR A 12 -9.79 -12.71 7.16
N LEU A 13 -8.87 -13.04 6.24
CA LEU A 13 -8.79 -14.37 5.64
C LEU A 13 -8.36 -15.42 6.68
N ALA A 14 -7.38 -15.11 7.52
CA ALA A 14 -6.91 -15.98 8.60
C ALA A 14 -8.03 -16.26 9.60
N LYS A 15 -8.75 -15.21 10.02
CA LYS A 15 -9.93 -15.36 10.88
C LYS A 15 -11.02 -16.23 10.23
N ALA A 16 -11.33 -15.98 8.96
CA ALA A 16 -12.32 -16.78 8.24
C ALA A 16 -11.88 -18.24 8.08
N HIS A 17 -10.57 -18.49 7.94
CA HIS A 17 -10.01 -19.84 7.90
C HIS A 17 -10.17 -20.56 9.24
N ALA A 18 -9.81 -19.91 10.35
CA ALA A 18 -9.99 -20.45 11.69
C ALA A 18 -11.46 -20.74 12.04
N GLU A 19 -12.39 -19.95 11.50
CA GLU A 19 -13.84 -20.13 11.71
C GLU A 19 -14.49 -21.09 10.68
N GLY A 20 -13.73 -21.69 9.77
CA GLY A 20 -14.26 -22.59 8.74
C GLY A 20 -15.10 -21.91 7.65
N ARG A 21 -15.04 -20.57 7.54
CA ARG A 21 -15.80 -19.74 6.58
C ARG A 21 -14.92 -19.12 5.50
N LEU A 22 -13.76 -19.72 5.23
CA LEU A 22 -12.79 -19.21 4.26
C LEU A 22 -13.39 -19.06 2.86
N GLU A 23 -14.17 -20.05 2.42
CA GLU A 23 -14.78 -20.08 1.08
C GLU A 23 -15.68 -18.86 0.85
N GLU A 24 -16.55 -18.56 1.82
CA GLU A 24 -17.45 -17.41 1.78
C GLU A 24 -16.65 -16.11 1.67
N LYS A 25 -15.59 -15.99 2.47
CA LYS A 25 -14.77 -14.76 2.48
C LYS A 25 -13.97 -14.60 1.18
N LEU A 26 -13.41 -15.68 0.63
CA LEU A 26 -12.72 -15.66 -0.65
C LEU A 26 -13.67 -15.30 -1.79
N ALA A 27 -14.89 -15.86 -1.81
CA ALA A 27 -15.92 -15.51 -2.78
C ALA A 27 -16.31 -14.03 -2.69
N HIS A 28 -16.47 -13.50 -1.47
CA HIS A 28 -16.73 -12.08 -1.23
C HIS A 28 -15.62 -11.18 -1.79
N CYS A 29 -14.34 -11.53 -1.58
CA CYS A 29 -13.20 -10.77 -2.10
C CYS A 29 -12.98 -10.96 -3.61
N ALA A 30 -13.43 -12.08 -4.20
CA ALA A 30 -13.33 -12.35 -5.63
C ALA A 30 -14.45 -11.68 -6.45
N LYS A 31 -15.64 -11.48 -5.87
CA LYS A 31 -16.82 -10.91 -6.56
C LYS A 31 -16.62 -9.51 -7.18
N PRO A 32 -15.90 -8.55 -6.57
CA PRO A 32 -15.73 -7.22 -7.15
C PRO A 32 -14.94 -7.24 -8.46
N LYS A 33 -15.38 -6.45 -9.46
CA LYS A 33 -14.65 -6.26 -10.72
C LYS A 33 -13.22 -5.72 -10.51
N LEU A 34 -13.06 -4.83 -9.53
CA LEU A 34 -11.77 -4.28 -9.10
C LEU A 34 -11.60 -4.50 -7.59
N LEU A 35 -10.52 -5.17 -7.22
CA LEU A 35 -10.02 -5.30 -5.86
C LEU A 35 -8.71 -4.52 -5.75
N ILE A 36 -8.66 -3.59 -4.79
CA ILE A 36 -7.48 -2.79 -4.47
C ILE A 36 -6.91 -3.29 -3.14
N ILE A 37 -5.64 -3.69 -3.15
CA ILE A 37 -4.88 -4.14 -1.99
C ILE A 37 -3.79 -3.12 -1.72
N ASP A 38 -3.91 -2.41 -0.61
CA ASP A 38 -3.01 -1.31 -0.27
C ASP A 38 -1.91 -1.75 0.71
N GLU A 39 -0.74 -1.13 0.62
CA GLU A 39 0.39 -1.28 1.57
C GLU A 39 0.95 -2.71 1.69
N LEU A 40 1.03 -3.47 0.58
CA LEU A 40 1.68 -4.77 0.60
C LEU A 40 3.19 -4.64 0.85
N GLY A 41 3.75 -5.48 1.74
CA GLY A 41 5.19 -5.50 2.02
C GLY A 41 5.65 -4.60 3.16
N TYR A 42 4.73 -3.99 3.90
CA TYR A 42 5.06 -3.26 5.13
C TYR A 42 5.47 -4.19 6.28
N LEU A 43 4.79 -5.33 6.42
CA LEU A 43 5.13 -6.40 7.36
C LEU A 43 5.29 -7.72 6.60
N PRO A 44 6.24 -8.59 7.02
CA PRO A 44 6.33 -9.93 6.49
C PRO A 44 5.06 -10.71 6.86
N PHE A 45 4.59 -11.53 5.93
CA PHE A 45 3.45 -12.41 6.13
C PHE A 45 3.91 -13.66 6.86
N GLU A 46 3.04 -14.19 7.70
CA GLU A 46 3.19 -15.56 8.19
C GLU A 46 2.99 -16.55 7.02
N PRO A 47 3.59 -17.75 7.06
CA PRO A 47 3.47 -18.72 5.97
C PRO A 47 2.01 -19.04 5.61
N ASP A 48 1.13 -19.22 6.60
CA ASP A 48 -0.30 -19.49 6.37
C ASP A 48 -1.00 -18.29 5.70
N ALA A 49 -0.64 -17.07 6.10
CA ALA A 49 -1.15 -15.85 5.49
C ALA A 49 -0.78 -15.74 4.00
N ALA A 50 0.45 -16.12 3.63
CA ALA A 50 0.89 -16.16 2.24
C ALA A 50 0.06 -17.16 1.42
N HIS A 51 -0.23 -18.34 1.97
CA HIS A 51 -1.08 -19.35 1.33
C HIS A 51 -2.52 -18.85 1.13
N LEU A 52 -3.10 -18.17 2.12
CA LEU A 52 -4.44 -17.58 2.01
C LEU A 52 -4.49 -16.47 0.94
N PHE A 53 -3.45 -15.64 0.88
CA PHE A 53 -3.33 -14.63 -0.16
C PHE A 53 -3.20 -15.26 -1.56
N PHE A 54 -2.40 -16.32 -1.69
CA PHE A 54 -2.26 -17.08 -2.93
C PHE A 54 -3.60 -17.65 -3.42
N GLN A 55 -4.44 -18.17 -2.52
CA GLN A 55 -5.77 -18.66 -2.88
C GLN A 55 -6.65 -17.55 -3.45
N LEU A 56 -6.61 -16.35 -2.87
CA LEU A 56 -7.35 -15.19 -3.38
C LEU A 56 -6.84 -14.77 -4.76
N VAL A 57 -5.52 -14.67 -4.94
CA VAL A 57 -4.90 -14.32 -6.23
C VAL A 57 -5.29 -15.34 -7.30
N SER A 58 -5.20 -16.63 -6.98
CA SER A 58 -5.55 -17.72 -7.90
C SER A 58 -7.03 -17.67 -8.33
N ARG A 59 -7.95 -17.26 -7.45
CA ARG A 59 -9.38 -17.09 -7.81
C ARG A 59 -9.65 -15.90 -8.71
N ARG A 60 -8.83 -14.85 -8.61
CA ARG A 60 -8.97 -13.62 -9.39
C ARG A 60 -8.18 -13.67 -10.70
N TYR A 61 -7.19 -14.54 -10.80
CA TYR A 61 -6.42 -14.80 -12.02
C TYR A 61 -7.37 -15.02 -13.21
N GLU A 62 -7.18 -14.24 -14.27
CA GLU A 62 -8.01 -14.20 -15.49
C GLU A 62 -9.52 -13.92 -15.28
N ARG A 63 -9.96 -13.58 -14.07
CA ARG A 63 -11.39 -13.41 -13.73
C ARG A 63 -11.76 -12.04 -13.18
N GLY A 64 -10.79 -11.30 -12.61
CA GLY A 64 -11.05 -9.96 -12.08
C GLY A 64 -9.79 -9.13 -11.88
N THR A 65 -9.92 -7.82 -12.00
CA THR A 65 -8.77 -6.90 -11.91
C THR A 65 -8.27 -6.77 -10.47
N LEU A 66 -6.95 -6.82 -10.30
CA LEU A 66 -6.26 -6.61 -9.05
C LEU A 66 -5.36 -5.38 -9.18
N LEU A 67 -5.47 -4.44 -8.24
CA LEU A 67 -4.53 -3.33 -8.10
C LEU A 67 -3.84 -3.49 -6.76
N VAL A 68 -2.51 -3.51 -6.75
CA VAL A 68 -1.73 -3.64 -5.53
C VAL A 68 -0.77 -2.47 -5.41
N THR A 69 -0.71 -1.86 -4.23
CA THR A 69 0.34 -0.89 -3.90
C THR A 69 1.35 -1.56 -2.97
N SER A 70 2.62 -1.24 -3.16
CA SER A 70 3.71 -1.75 -2.33
C SER A 70 4.82 -0.72 -2.23
N ASN A 71 5.47 -0.66 -1.07
CA ASN A 71 6.71 0.08 -0.87
C ASN A 71 7.96 -0.77 -1.16
N ARG A 72 7.79 -2.03 -1.56
CA ARG A 72 8.84 -2.98 -1.91
C ARG A 72 8.85 -3.25 -3.40
N ALA A 73 10.03 -3.39 -3.98
CA ALA A 73 10.14 -3.86 -5.35
C ALA A 73 9.61 -5.29 -5.46
N VAL A 74 9.08 -5.65 -6.62
CA VAL A 74 8.54 -6.99 -6.89
C VAL A 74 9.55 -8.11 -6.58
N GLY A 75 10.84 -7.87 -6.85
CA GLY A 75 11.91 -8.82 -6.54
C GLY A 75 12.14 -9.07 -5.03
N GLU A 76 11.66 -8.17 -4.17
CA GLU A 76 11.75 -8.34 -2.71
C GLU A 76 10.58 -9.14 -2.13
N TRP A 77 9.56 -9.48 -2.93
CA TRP A 77 8.33 -10.10 -2.42
C TRP A 77 8.54 -11.54 -1.90
N GLY A 78 9.64 -12.21 -2.28
CA GLY A 78 10.06 -13.45 -1.64
C GLY A 78 10.23 -13.31 -0.13
N THR A 79 10.79 -12.18 0.34
CA THR A 79 10.93 -11.89 1.77
C THR A 79 9.62 -11.47 2.42
N VAL A 80 8.74 -10.81 1.66
CA VAL A 80 7.43 -10.36 2.13
C VAL A 80 6.53 -11.55 2.43
N PHE A 81 6.52 -12.58 1.58
CA PHE A 81 5.67 -13.75 1.79
C PHE A 81 6.29 -14.84 2.68
N GLY A 82 7.56 -14.70 3.07
CA GLY A 82 8.28 -15.66 3.91
C GLY A 82 8.64 -16.99 3.21
N ASP A 83 8.04 -17.28 2.06
CA ASP A 83 8.33 -18.45 1.24
C ASP A 83 8.58 -18.02 -0.22
N PRO A 84 9.82 -18.16 -0.74
CA PRO A 84 10.15 -17.83 -2.12
C PRO A 84 9.36 -18.61 -3.17
N VAL A 85 8.96 -19.85 -2.88
CA VAL A 85 8.19 -20.70 -3.80
C VAL A 85 6.77 -20.16 -3.93
N VAL A 86 6.11 -19.88 -2.81
CA VAL A 86 4.76 -19.28 -2.79
C VAL A 86 4.79 -17.89 -3.40
N ALA A 87 5.80 -17.07 -3.06
CA ALA A 87 5.99 -15.76 -3.66
C ALA A 87 6.09 -15.84 -5.18
N THR A 88 6.90 -16.76 -5.72
CA THR A 88 7.05 -16.95 -7.16
C THR A 88 5.72 -17.36 -7.79
N ALA A 89 4.96 -18.25 -7.18
CA ALA A 89 3.66 -18.69 -7.69
C ALA A 89 2.59 -17.57 -7.67
N ILE A 90 2.63 -16.68 -6.66
CA ILE A 90 1.79 -15.47 -6.61
C ILE A 90 2.18 -14.52 -7.73
N LEU A 91 3.48 -14.22 -7.84
CA LEU A 91 4.02 -13.28 -8.82
C LEU A 91 3.76 -13.74 -10.25
N ASP A 92 3.90 -15.03 -10.55
CA ASP A 92 3.60 -15.61 -11.86
C ASP A 92 2.18 -15.26 -12.33
N ARG A 93 1.19 -15.48 -11.45
CA ARG A 93 -0.23 -15.16 -11.73
C ARG A 93 -0.49 -13.66 -11.82
N MET A 94 0.12 -12.88 -10.92
CA MET A 94 -0.09 -11.44 -10.90
C MET A 94 0.55 -10.75 -12.09
N LEU A 95 1.76 -11.16 -12.48
CA LEU A 95 2.57 -10.47 -13.47
C LEU A 95 2.23 -10.85 -14.91
N HIS A 96 1.66 -12.04 -15.15
CA HIS A 96 1.31 -12.52 -16.49
C HIS A 96 0.42 -11.52 -17.26
N HIS A 97 -0.53 -10.87 -16.59
CA HIS A 97 -1.42 -9.86 -17.17
C HIS A 97 -1.44 -8.57 -16.33
N SER A 98 -0.29 -7.93 -16.16
CA SER A 98 -0.16 -6.69 -15.38
C SER A 98 0.62 -5.58 -16.06
N HIS A 99 0.44 -4.38 -15.52
CA HIS A 99 1.31 -3.24 -15.73
C HIS A 99 1.97 -2.88 -14.41
N VAL A 100 3.29 -2.99 -14.34
CA VAL A 100 4.06 -2.59 -13.16
C VAL A 100 4.48 -1.14 -13.32
N VAL A 101 3.96 -0.27 -12.44
CA VAL A 101 4.31 1.15 -12.42
C VAL A 101 5.24 1.41 -11.24
N THR A 102 6.53 1.63 -11.55
CA THR A 102 7.52 2.00 -10.53
C THR A 102 7.48 3.51 -10.31
N ILE A 103 7.02 3.94 -9.14
CA ILE A 103 6.97 5.34 -8.76
C ILE A 103 8.28 5.71 -8.04
N ARG A 104 8.96 6.76 -8.52
CA ARG A 104 10.18 7.32 -7.93
C ARG A 104 9.99 8.80 -7.66
N GLY A 105 10.63 9.30 -6.61
CA GLY A 105 10.64 10.73 -6.28
C GLY A 105 10.48 10.98 -4.79
N GLU A 106 10.57 12.25 -4.41
CA GLU A 106 10.38 12.67 -3.02
C GLU A 106 8.94 12.39 -2.56
N SER A 107 8.81 12.00 -1.29
CA SER A 107 7.51 11.82 -0.64
C SER A 107 6.71 13.12 -0.75
N TYR A 108 5.52 13.01 -1.36
CA TYR A 108 4.56 14.12 -1.45
C TYR A 108 4.30 14.74 -0.06
N ARG A 109 4.20 13.91 0.97
CA ARG A 109 3.97 14.33 2.36
C ARG A 109 5.12 15.19 2.91
N LEU A 110 6.37 14.88 2.54
CA LEU A 110 7.53 15.66 2.96
C LEU A 110 7.61 16.99 2.22
N ARG A 111 7.31 17.00 0.92
CA ARG A 111 7.27 18.22 0.11
C ARG A 111 6.27 19.23 0.67
N VAL A 112 5.03 18.82 0.91
CA VAL A 112 3.99 19.71 1.48
C VAL A 112 4.39 20.25 2.86
N ARG A 113 5.02 19.42 3.71
CA ARG A 113 5.52 19.88 5.02
C ARG A 113 6.61 20.93 4.88
N ARG A 114 7.52 20.77 3.93
CA ARG A 114 8.60 21.73 3.66
C ARG A 114 8.04 23.05 3.14
N ASP A 115 7.11 23.01 2.18
CA ASP A 115 6.48 24.20 1.61
C ASP A 115 5.78 25.03 2.70
N ASN A 116 5.00 24.37 3.57
CA ASN A 116 4.34 25.03 4.71
C ASN A 116 5.33 25.63 5.72
N GLN A 117 6.49 25.00 5.94
CA GLN A 117 7.54 25.53 6.81
C GLN A 117 8.21 26.76 6.21
N ASP A 118 8.47 26.75 4.90
CA ASP A 118 9.10 27.87 4.20
C ASP A 118 8.18 29.10 4.17
N GLU A 119 6.88 28.92 3.94
CA GLU A 119 5.87 29.99 4.05
C GLU A 119 5.80 30.58 5.48
N SER A 120 5.79 29.71 6.49
CA SER A 120 5.76 30.13 7.90
C SER A 120 6.98 30.96 8.27
N ARG A 121 8.18 30.56 7.81
CA ARG A 121 9.43 31.30 8.04
C ARG A 121 9.45 32.64 7.31
N ALA A 122 8.94 32.69 6.07
CA ALA A 122 8.82 33.92 5.32
C ALA A 122 7.88 34.94 6.00
N ALA A 123 6.73 34.47 6.50
CA ALA A 123 5.77 35.31 7.24
C ALA A 123 6.36 35.89 8.54
N ILE A 124 7.11 35.08 9.31
CA ILE A 124 7.80 35.55 10.52
C ILE A 124 8.85 36.61 10.17
N ARG A 125 9.68 36.35 9.15
CA ARG A 125 10.70 37.31 8.71
C ARG A 125 10.08 38.63 8.25
N MET A 126 8.96 38.58 7.53
CA MET A 126 8.25 39.77 7.06
C MET A 126 7.68 40.59 8.23
N ARG A 127 7.10 39.94 9.24
CA ARG A 127 6.62 40.58 10.47
C ARG A 127 7.74 41.27 11.23
N LEU A 128 8.86 40.58 11.45
CA LEU A 128 10.04 41.16 12.11
C LEU A 128 10.61 42.36 11.34
N ALA A 129 10.67 42.28 10.01
CA ALA A 129 11.11 43.39 9.17
C ALA A 129 10.12 44.57 9.10
N SER A 130 8.83 44.34 9.35
CA SER A 130 7.81 45.40 9.45
C SER A 130 7.82 46.11 10.81
N GLY A 131 8.07 45.38 11.91
CA GLY A 131 8.20 45.95 13.26
C GLY A 131 9.43 46.86 13.38
N ALA A 132 10.58 46.42 12.84
CA ALA A 132 11.82 47.19 12.87
C ALA A 132 11.79 48.53 12.09
N ARG A 133 10.81 48.71 11.18
CA ARG A 133 10.64 49.97 10.44
C ARG A 133 9.82 51.02 11.18
N SER A 134 9.12 50.65 12.25
CA SER A 134 8.30 51.58 13.05
C SER A 134 9.05 52.24 14.20
N GLU A 135 10.18 51.68 14.64
CA GLU A 135 10.97 52.20 15.77
C GLU A 135 12.10 53.18 15.36
N GLY A 136 12.34 53.36 14.06
CA GLY A 136 13.39 54.25 13.51
C GLY A 136 12.92 55.67 13.13
N ARG A 137 11.70 56.06 13.51
CA ARG A 137 11.17 57.43 13.34
C ARG A 137 10.77 57.98 14.71
N ALA A 138 11.76 58.30 15.54
CA ALA A 138 11.63 59.17 16.70
C ALA A 138 12.80 60.16 16.68
#